data_AF-A0A7V4T7F7-F1
#
_entry.id   AF-A0A7V4T7F7-F1
#
_cell.length_a   1.000
_cell.length_b   1.000
_cell.length_c   1.000
_cell.angle_alpha   90.00
_cell.angle_beta   90.00
_cell.angle_gamma   90.00
#
_symmetry.space_group_name_H-M   'P 1'
#
loop_
_entity.id
_entity.type
_entity.pdbx_description
1 polymer ?
#
loop_
_entity_poly.entity_id
_entity_poly.type
_entity_poly.pdbx_seq_one_letter_code
_entity_poly.pdbx_strand_id
1 'polypeptide(L)'
;MVIKMEAALMIDIGSTFTKACSVDLSGEKILATVCTPSTTNTNVSKGIDKAVQLLDTVIQKKIDYKLRLATSSAAGGLRIVVVGLVPELTVKAGKLSAYNAGAKIVGAFSYKLTNHEIDEIENLNPDILLLVGGT
;
A
#
# COMPACT_ATOMS: atom_id res chain seq x y z
N MET A 1 33.52 -8.57 -8.52
CA MET A 1 32.07 -8.82 -8.57
C MET A 1 31.41 -7.80 -7.66
N VAL A 2 30.66 -6.83 -8.20
CA VAL A 2 29.94 -5.85 -7.36
C VAL A 2 28.61 -6.50 -6.97
N ILE A 3 28.44 -6.84 -5.70
CA ILE A 3 27.16 -7.34 -5.20
C ILE A 3 26.18 -6.17 -5.30
N LYS A 4 25.14 -6.32 -6.12
CA LYS A 4 24.07 -5.33 -6.23
C LYS A 4 23.31 -5.32 -4.91
N MET A 5 23.22 -4.16 -4.26
CA MET A 5 22.52 -4.00 -2.99
C MET A 5 21.04 -4.38 -3.16
N GLU A 6 20.57 -5.41 -2.44
CA GLU A 6 19.15 -5.75 -2.38
C GLU A 6 18.50 -4.98 -1.22
N ALA A 7 17.51 -4.15 -1.51
CA ALA A 7 16.87 -3.32 -0.49
C ALA A 7 15.39 -3.63 -0.31
N ALA A 8 14.92 -3.52 0.93
CA ALA A 8 13.51 -3.57 1.30
C ALA A 8 13.03 -2.19 1.81
N LEU A 9 11.83 -1.83 1.41
CA LEU A 9 11.09 -0.68 1.92
C LEU A 9 9.97 -1.18 2.83
N MET A 10 9.94 -0.72 4.06
CA MET A 10 8.90 -1.03 5.03
C MET A 10 8.18 0.25 5.41
N ILE A 11 6.84 0.28 5.34
CA ILE A 11 6.02 1.46 5.61
C ILE A 11 4.99 1.13 6.68
N ASP A 12 4.84 2.00 7.67
CA ASP A 12 3.78 1.95 8.68
C ASP A 12 2.90 3.19 8.58
N ILE A 13 1.63 3.00 8.23
CA ILE A 13 0.64 4.07 8.06
C ILE A 13 -0.21 4.15 9.33
N GLY A 14 0.18 5.04 10.23
CA GLY A 14 -0.57 5.35 11.45
C GLY A 14 -1.59 6.47 11.26
N SER A 15 -2.47 6.64 12.25
CA SER A 15 -3.45 7.75 12.29
C SER A 15 -2.80 9.13 12.39
N THR A 16 -1.65 9.21 13.07
CA THR A 16 -0.91 10.47 13.27
C THR A 16 0.30 10.59 12.34
N PHE A 17 1.00 9.48 12.10
CA PHE A 17 2.27 9.49 11.37
C PHE A 17 2.35 8.36 10.35
N THR A 18 2.93 8.64 9.19
CA THR A 18 3.44 7.64 8.25
C THR A 18 4.93 7.50 8.48
N LYS A 19 5.40 6.30 8.80
CA LYS A 19 6.80 5.98 9.02
C LYS A 19 7.29 5.11 7.88
N ALA A 20 8.55 5.28 7.48
CA ALA A 20 9.17 4.42 6.49
C ALA A 20 10.60 4.05 6.91
N CYS A 21 11.00 2.82 6.60
CA CYS A 21 12.31 2.26 6.88
C CYS A 21 12.87 1.64 5.61
N SER A 22 14.09 2.02 5.26
CA SER A 22 14.87 1.42 4.18
C SER A 22 15.89 0.47 4.78
N VAL A 23 15.92 -0.78 4.33
CA VAL A 23 16.81 -1.84 4.83
C VAL A 23 17.64 -2.40 3.67
N ASP A 24 18.95 -2.47 3.85
CA ASP A 24 19.86 -3.24 3.00
C ASP A 24 19.85 -4.70 3.48
N LEU A 25 19.27 -5.58 2.66
CA LEU A 25 19.14 -7.00 2.94
C LEU A 25 20.46 -7.75 2.75
N SER A 26 21.35 -7.26 1.87
CA SER A 26 22.64 -7.90 1.62
C SER A 26 23.65 -7.55 2.71
N GLY A 27 23.62 -6.30 3.17
CA GLY A 27 24.47 -5.80 4.25
C GLY A 27 23.85 -5.89 5.65
N GLU A 28 22.66 -6.47 5.78
CA GLU A 28 21.91 -6.68 7.03
C GLU A 28 21.81 -5.42 7.92
N LYS A 29 21.53 -4.27 7.30
CA LYS A 29 21.51 -2.97 8.02
C LYS A 29 20.36 -2.08 7.61
N ILE A 30 19.91 -1.26 8.55
CA ILE A 30 18.99 -0.17 8.28
C ILE A 30 19.76 0.96 7.61
N LEU A 31 19.32 1.39 6.43
CA LEU A 31 19.90 2.51 5.69
C LEU A 31 19.39 3.85 6.21
N ALA A 32 18.08 3.96 6.45
CA ALA A 32 17.46 5.13 7.04
C ALA A 32 16.06 4.81 7.55
N THR A 33 15.60 5.60 8.52
CA THR A 33 14.20 5.66 8.96
C THR A 33 13.71 7.11 8.90
N VAL A 34 12.44 7.29 8.56
CA VAL A 34 11.81 8.61 8.48
C VAL A 34 10.39 8.56 9.03
N CYS A 35 9.88 9.73 9.39
CA CYS A 35 8.54 9.92 9.91
C CYS A 35 7.95 11.21 9.32
N THR A 36 6.73 11.13 8.82
CA THR A 36 5.97 12.28 8.30
C THR A 36 4.56 12.31 8.91
N PRO A 37 3.91 13.48 9.02
CA PRO A 37 2.49 13.53 9.36
C PRO A 37 1.66 12.66 8.42
N SER A 38 0.70 11.93 8.98
CA SER A 38 -0.17 11.06 8.19
C SER A 38 -1.14 11.88 7.34
N THR A 39 -1.54 11.33 6.20
CA THR A 39 -2.48 11.95 5.27
C THR A 39 -3.78 11.16 5.17
N THR A 40 -4.09 10.34 6.16
CA THR A 40 -5.27 9.45 6.19
C THR A 40 -6.60 10.18 6.09
N ASN A 41 -6.66 11.46 6.48
CA ASN A 41 -7.85 12.29 6.34
C ASN A 41 -8.01 12.90 4.93
N THR A 42 -7.06 12.67 4.02
CA THR A 42 -7.06 13.23 2.67
C THR A 42 -6.78 12.18 1.60
N ASN A 43 -5.55 11.68 1.53
CA ASN A 43 -5.12 10.65 0.59
C ASN A 43 -3.85 9.98 1.14
N VAL A 44 -3.95 8.69 1.45
CA VAL A 44 -2.85 7.90 2.04
C VAL A 44 -1.62 7.84 1.12
N SER A 45 -1.81 7.75 -0.19
CA SER A 45 -0.72 7.71 -1.17
C SER A 45 0.20 8.92 -1.07
N LYS A 46 -0.34 10.11 -0.83
CA LYS A 46 0.47 11.32 -0.61
C LYS A 46 1.39 11.22 0.61
N GLY A 47 0.97 10.52 1.67
CA GLY A 47 1.76 10.30 2.87
C GLY A 47 2.89 9.30 2.62
N ILE A 48 2.59 8.23 1.88
CA ILE A 48 3.58 7.25 1.43
C ILE A 48 4.63 7.93 0.54
N ASP A 49 4.21 8.71 -0.46
CA ASP A 49 5.11 9.40 -1.38
C ASP A 49 6.04 10.36 -0.64
N LYS A 50 5.52 11.14 0.32
CA LYS A 50 6.33 12.02 1.17
C LYS A 50 7.37 11.25 1.98
N ALA A 51 6.98 10.12 2.58
CA ALA A 51 7.90 9.30 3.36
C ALA A 51 9.00 8.70 2.47
N VAL A 52 8.67 8.22 1.27
CA VAL A 52 9.65 7.68 0.31
C VAL A 52 10.60 8.76 -0.20
N GLN A 53 10.08 9.95 -0.55
CA GLN A 53 10.91 11.09 -0.97
C GLN A 53 11.86 11.55 0.14
N LEU A 54 11.40 11.53 1.40
CA LEU A 54 12.23 11.86 2.55
C LEU A 54 13.33 10.81 2.76
N LEU A 55 13.04 9.52 2.58
CA LEU A 55 14.08 8.47 2.58
C LEU A 55 15.13 8.72 1.51
N ASP A 56 14.71 8.97 0.26
CA ASP A 56 15.63 9.24 -0.85
C ASP A 56 16.53 10.45 -0.54
N THR A 57 15.98 11.47 0.12
CA THR A 57 16.72 12.68 0.54
C THR A 57 17.73 12.37 1.64
N VAL A 58 17.32 11.65 2.69
CA VAL A 58 18.19 11.29 3.83
C VAL A 58 19.32 10.36 3.39
N ILE A 59 19.03 9.40 2.51
CA ILE A 59 20.01 8.47 1.94
C ILE A 59 20.84 9.13 0.84
N GLN A 60 20.39 10.29 0.33
CA GLN A 60 20.98 11.02 -0.81
C GLN A 60 21.04 10.18 -2.10
N LYS A 61 20.11 9.24 -2.24
CA LYS A 61 20.06 8.32 -3.38
C LYS A 61 18.67 7.70 -3.48
N LYS A 62 18.15 7.61 -4.71
CA LYS A 62 16.97 6.80 -5.02
C LYS A 62 17.32 5.32 -4.96
N ILE A 63 16.58 4.57 -4.15
CA ILE A 63 16.76 3.12 -4.03
C ILE A 63 15.68 2.41 -4.84
N ASP A 64 16.13 1.46 -5.65
CA ASP A 64 15.25 0.47 -6.27
C ASP A 64 15.02 -0.67 -5.27
N TYR A 65 13.85 -0.68 -4.64
CA TYR A 65 13.49 -1.65 -3.62
C TYR A 65 12.93 -2.92 -4.25
N LYS A 66 13.62 -4.04 -4.00
CA LYS A 66 13.18 -5.39 -4.41
C LYS A 66 11.93 -5.83 -3.66
N LEU A 67 11.80 -5.42 -2.40
CA LEU A 67 10.67 -5.76 -1.54
C LEU A 67 10.03 -4.48 -0.98
N ARG A 68 8.70 -4.42 -1.03
CA ARG A 68 7.91 -3.34 -0.46
C ARG A 68 6.85 -3.94 0.46
N LEU A 69 6.90 -3.58 1.74
CA LEU A 69 5.98 -4.03 2.76
C LEU A 69 5.28 -2.82 3.37
N ALA A 70 4.00 -2.95 3.66
CA ALA A 70 3.22 -1.90 4.30
C ALA A 70 2.25 -2.46 5.34
N THR A 71 2.10 -1.73 6.44
CA THR A 71 1.04 -1.94 7.44
C THR A 71 0.23 -0.66 7.57
N SER A 72 -1.03 -0.78 7.98
CA SER A 72 -1.88 0.38 8.26
C SER A 72 -2.77 0.13 9.47
N SER A 73 -2.82 1.10 10.38
CA SER A 73 -3.69 1.08 11.57
C SER A 73 -4.62 2.30 11.65
N ALA A 74 -4.60 3.17 10.64
CA ALA A 74 -5.27 4.46 10.69
C ALA A 74 -6.80 4.42 10.48
N ALA A 75 -7.49 5.40 11.08
CA ALA A 75 -8.83 5.91 10.71
C ALA A 75 -10.04 4.95 10.74
N GLY A 76 -10.00 3.83 11.47
CA GLY A 76 -11.17 2.95 11.58
C GLY A 76 -11.41 2.09 10.33
N GLY A 77 -10.33 1.74 9.64
CA GLY A 77 -10.31 0.77 8.55
C GLY A 77 -9.94 1.44 7.23
N LEU A 78 -8.73 1.13 6.75
CA LEU A 78 -8.26 1.46 5.40
C LEU A 78 -9.38 1.20 4.38
N ARG A 79 -9.75 2.20 3.58
CA ARG A 79 -10.84 2.06 2.60
C ARG A 79 -10.33 1.24 1.43
N ILE A 80 -10.85 0.03 1.28
CA ILE A 80 -10.43 -0.89 0.23
C ILE A 80 -11.57 -1.12 -0.75
N VAL A 81 -11.27 -1.05 -2.04
CA VAL A 81 -12.09 -1.68 -3.07
C VAL A 81 -11.45 -3.01 -3.45
N VAL A 82 -12.25 -4.08 -3.53
CA VAL A 82 -11.78 -5.40 -3.98
C VAL A 82 -12.28 -5.66 -5.40
N VAL A 83 -11.40 -5.96 -6.34
CA VAL A 83 -11.76 -6.35 -7.70
C VAL A 83 -11.24 -7.75 -7.95
N GLY A 84 -12.09 -8.67 -8.41
CA GLY A 84 -11.62 -10.00 -8.77
C GLY A 84 -12.29 -10.63 -9.98
N LEU A 85 -11.85 -11.82 -10.38
CA LEU A 85 -12.37 -12.47 -11.59
C LEU A 85 -13.75 -13.11 -11.38
N VAL A 86 -13.92 -13.89 -10.30
CA VAL A 86 -15.13 -14.67 -10.04
C VAL A 86 -15.75 -14.24 -8.69
N PRO A 87 -17.02 -13.81 -8.65
CA PRO A 87 -17.67 -13.33 -7.43
C PRO A 87 -17.58 -14.31 -6.26
N GLU A 88 -17.92 -15.58 -6.51
CA GLU A 88 -18.06 -16.62 -5.48
C GLU A 88 -16.73 -17.15 -4.95
N LEU A 89 -15.63 -16.87 -5.65
CA LEU A 89 -14.28 -17.36 -5.31
C LEU A 89 -13.32 -16.21 -5.01
N THR A 90 -12.84 -15.50 -6.04
CA THR A 90 -11.74 -14.53 -5.88
C THR A 90 -12.20 -13.26 -5.18
N VAL A 91 -13.41 -12.76 -5.49
CA VAL A 91 -13.95 -11.59 -4.77
C VAL A 91 -14.27 -11.96 -3.33
N LYS A 92 -14.86 -13.13 -3.08
CA LYS A 92 -15.10 -13.63 -1.72
C LYS A 92 -13.80 -13.76 -0.93
N ALA A 93 -12.76 -14.37 -1.50
CA ALA A 93 -11.45 -14.49 -0.88
C ALA A 93 -10.85 -13.10 -0.58
N GLY A 94 -10.86 -12.19 -1.56
CA GLY A 94 -10.37 -10.82 -1.39
C GLY A 94 -11.09 -10.04 -0.29
N LYS A 95 -12.42 -10.16 -0.21
CA LYS A 95 -13.21 -9.56 0.87
C LYS A 95 -12.81 -10.12 2.24
N LEU A 96 -12.68 -11.45 2.36
CA LEU A 96 -12.28 -12.08 3.61
C LEU A 96 -10.88 -11.64 4.05
N SER A 97 -9.91 -11.55 3.13
CA SER A 97 -8.58 -11.03 3.41
C SER A 97 -8.61 -9.57 3.88
N ALA A 98 -9.39 -8.71 3.21
CA ALA A 98 -9.53 -7.31 3.59
C ALA A 98 -10.20 -7.15 4.96
N TYR A 99 -11.27 -7.90 5.25
CA TYR A 99 -11.89 -7.89 6.59
C TYR A 99 -10.96 -8.39 7.67
N ASN A 100 -10.20 -9.46 7.41
CA ASN A 100 -9.22 -10.00 8.36
C ASN A 100 -8.12 -8.98 8.67
N ALA A 101 -7.72 -8.17 7.69
CA ALA A 101 -6.78 -7.05 7.87
C ALA A 101 -7.41 -5.83 8.59
N GLY A 102 -8.68 -5.89 9.00
CA GLY A 102 -9.37 -4.78 9.66
C GLY A 102 -9.74 -3.63 8.72
N ALA A 103 -9.75 -3.88 7.41
CA ALA A 103 -10.04 -2.86 6.41
C ALA A 103 -11.55 -2.59 6.27
N LYS A 104 -11.90 -1.38 5.84
CA LYS A 104 -13.27 -1.01 5.50
C LYS A 104 -13.47 -1.21 4.00
N ILE A 105 -14.19 -2.26 3.63
CA ILE A 105 -14.53 -2.51 2.22
C ILE A 105 -15.59 -1.50 1.79
N VAL A 106 -15.25 -0.62 0.84
CA VAL A 106 -16.16 0.42 0.32
C VAL A 106 -16.77 0.06 -1.03
N GLY A 107 -16.22 -0.95 -1.71
CA GLY A 107 -16.76 -1.47 -2.96
C GLY A 107 -16.17 -2.83 -3.29
N ALA A 108 -16.90 -3.62 -4.06
CA ALA A 108 -16.39 -4.89 -4.56
C ALA A 108 -16.96 -5.21 -5.93
N PHE A 109 -16.06 -5.50 -6.87
CA PHE A 109 -16.37 -5.66 -8.28
C PHE A 109 -15.83 -6.99 -8.78
N SER A 110 -16.40 -7.47 -9.87
CA SER A 110 -16.01 -8.74 -10.48
C SER A 110 -15.93 -8.63 -12.00
N TYR A 111 -15.24 -9.58 -12.63
CA TYR A 111 -15.08 -9.63 -14.08
C TYR A 111 -14.33 -8.41 -14.62
N LYS A 112 -14.56 -8.07 -15.89
CA LYS A 112 -13.98 -6.88 -16.53
C LYS A 112 -14.76 -5.65 -16.08
N LEU A 113 -14.06 -4.72 -15.43
CA LEU A 113 -14.62 -3.42 -15.05
C LEU A 113 -15.14 -2.67 -16.28
N THR A 114 -16.38 -2.22 -16.17
CA THR A 114 -17.00 -1.28 -17.10
C THR A 114 -16.58 0.16 -16.78
N ASN A 115 -16.73 1.08 -17.73
CA ASN A 115 -16.44 2.51 -17.48
C ASN A 115 -17.28 3.07 -16.32
N HIS A 116 -18.54 2.64 -16.20
CA HIS A 116 -19.41 3.04 -15.09
C HIS A 116 -18.87 2.56 -13.73
N GLU A 117 -18.39 1.32 -13.64
CA GLU A 117 -17.78 0.81 -12.40
C GLU A 117 -16.46 1.51 -12.09
N ILE A 118 -15.69 1.92 -13.10
CA ILE A 118 -14.49 2.73 -12.89
C ILE A 118 -14.89 4.08 -12.28
N ASP A 119 -15.88 4.76 -12.85
CA ASP A 119 -16.40 6.03 -12.31
C ASP A 119 -16.93 5.84 -10.87
N GLU A 120 -17.59 4.72 -10.58
CA GLU A 120 -18.05 4.37 -9.24
C GLU A 120 -16.86 4.20 -8.27
N ILE A 121 -15.81 3.48 -8.68
CA ILE A 121 -14.58 3.30 -7.88
C ILE A 121 -13.91 4.65 -7.59
N GLU A 122 -13.82 5.54 -8.57
CA GLU A 122 -13.25 6.87 -8.39
C GLU A 122 -14.08 7.70 -7.40
N ASN A 123 -15.41 7.67 -7.52
CA ASN A 123 -16.33 8.34 -6.60
C ASN A 123 -16.28 7.77 -5.17
N LEU A 124 -16.04 6.45 -5.04
CA LEU A 124 -15.83 5.79 -3.76
C LEU A 124 -14.51 6.21 -3.09
N ASN A 125 -13.59 6.86 -3.80
CA ASN A 125 -12.30 7.37 -3.31
C ASN A 125 -11.62 6.41 -2.30
N PRO A 126 -11.31 5.16 -2.70
CA PRO A 126 -10.64 4.21 -1.83
C PRO A 126 -9.19 4.58 -1.59
N ASP A 127 -8.63 4.14 -0.45
CA ASP A 127 -7.22 4.29 -0.15
C ASP A 127 -6.38 3.26 -0.93
N ILE A 128 -6.90 2.04 -1.11
CA ILE A 128 -6.24 0.95 -1.84
C ILE A 128 -7.25 0.21 -2.73
N LEU A 129 -6.79 -0.19 -3.91
CA LEU A 129 -7.47 -1.13 -4.78
C LEU A 129 -6.79 -2.52 -4.65
N LEU A 130 -7.54 -3.51 -4.18
CA LEU A 130 -7.07 -4.90 -4.07
C LEU A 130 -7.55 -5.70 -5.28
N LEU A 131 -6.61 -6.05 -6.17
CA LEU A 131 -6.87 -6.89 -7.34
C LEU A 131 -6.62 -8.37 -6.98
N VAL A 132 -7.62 -9.23 -7.18
CA VAL A 132 -7.61 -10.63 -6.73
C VAL A 132 -8.01 -11.58 -7.86
N GLY A 133 -7.11 -12.49 -8.20
CA GLY A 133 -7.30 -13.42 -9.30
C GLY A 133 -6.54 -12.98 -10.54
N GLY A 134 -5.92 -13.95 -11.19
CA GLY A 134 -4.95 -13.77 -12.26
C GLY A 134 -3.85 -14.81 -12.12
N THR A 135 -3.73 -15.65 -13.14
CA THR A 135 -2.56 -16.48 -13.45
C THR A 135 -2.21 -16.23 -14.90
#